data_AF-A0A2V5TR81-F1
#
_entry.id   AF-A0A2V5TR81-F1
#
_cell.length_a   1.000
_cell.length_b   1.000
_cell.length_c   1.000
_cell.angle_alpha   90.00
_cell.angle_beta   90.00
_cell.angle_gamma   90.00
#
_symmetry.space_group_name_H-M   'P 1'
#
loop_
_entity.id
_entity.type
_entity.pdbx_description
1 polymer ?
#
loop_
_entity_poly.entity_id
_entity_poly.type
_entity_poly.pdbx_seq_one_letter_code
_entity_poly.pdbx_strand_id
1 'polypeptide(L)'
;MHEGEKLIAAYPVTVGSAQTASPIGEWKVRRITKMPTFRYDKEMLKHGQRSGNFYLLRPGPRNPVGVMWIALNKKGIGIHGTNDPGSN
;
A
#
# COMPACT_ATOMS: atom_id res chain seq x y z
N MET A 1 -16.17 4.28 0.95
CA MET A 1 -16.03 5.19 2.10
C MET A 1 -17.42 5.64 2.50
N HIS A 2 -17.78 5.51 3.77
CA HIS A 2 -19.10 5.91 4.28
C HIS A 2 -18.93 6.98 5.35
N GLU A 3 -19.91 7.89 5.44
CA GLU A 3 -20.11 8.81 6.56
C GLU A 3 -21.48 8.49 7.17
N GLY A 4 -21.49 7.83 8.32
CA GLY A 4 -22.68 7.14 8.80
C GLY A 4 -23.14 6.07 7.80
N GLU A 5 -24.41 6.13 7.40
CA GLU A 5 -24.99 5.22 6.39
C GLU A 5 -24.79 5.70 4.95
N LYS A 6 -24.31 6.95 4.76
CA LYS A 6 -24.18 7.54 3.43
C LYS A 6 -22.88 7.12 2.77
N LEU A 7 -22.95 6.54 1.56
CA LEU A 7 -21.78 6.35 0.71
C LEU A 7 -21.29 7.72 0.22
N ILE A 8 -20.05 8.08 0.55
CA ILE A 8 -19.45 9.38 0.18
C ILE A 8 -18.37 9.27 -0.88
N ALA A 9 -17.76 8.10 -1.06
CA ALA A 9 -16.82 7.86 -2.14
C ALA A 9 -16.61 6.36 -2.39
N ALA A 10 -16.40 6.02 -3.66
CA ALA A 10 -15.92 4.71 -4.11
C ALA A 10 -14.69 4.93 -5.00
N TYR A 11 -13.64 4.15 -4.77
CA TYR A 11 -12.41 4.22 -5.54
C TYR A 11 -12.09 2.81 -6.04
N PRO A 12 -11.84 2.60 -7.34
CA PRO A 12 -11.36 1.32 -7.83
C PRO A 12 -9.99 1.04 -7.23
N VAL A 13 -9.74 -0.22 -6.88
CA VAL A 13 -8.46 -0.67 -6.32
C VAL A 13 -8.06 -1.99 -6.96
N THR A 14 -6.76 -2.17 -7.14
CA THR A 14 -6.17 -3.47 -7.48
C THR A 14 -5.73 -4.14 -6.20
N VAL A 15 -6.25 -5.34 -5.94
CA VAL A 15 -5.84 -6.14 -4.78
C VAL A 15 -4.63 -6.99 -5.18
N GLY A 16 -3.67 -7.16 -4.27
CA GLY A 16 -2.50 -8.01 -4.49
C GLY A 16 -2.89 -9.39 -5.04
N SER A 17 -2.02 -9.98 -5.86
CA SER A 17 -2.26 -11.26 -6.54
C SER A 17 -2.57 -12.38 -5.54
N ALA A 18 -3.12 -13.51 -6.01
CA ALA A 18 -3.40 -14.68 -5.16
C ALA A 18 -2.19 -15.15 -4.30
N GLN A 19 -0.96 -14.90 -4.77
CA GLN A 19 0.29 -15.24 -4.07
C GLN A 19 0.64 -14.26 -2.94
N THR A 20 0.07 -13.05 -2.96
CA THR A 20 0.24 -11.98 -1.97
C THR A 20 -1.10 -11.50 -1.42
N ALA A 21 -2.11 -12.37 -1.47
CA ALA A 21 -3.49 -12.02 -1.13
C ALA A 21 -3.53 -11.44 0.28
N SER A 22 -4.11 -10.25 0.39
CA SER A 22 -4.33 -9.65 1.71
C SER A 22 -5.30 -10.55 2.48
N PRO A 23 -4.97 -10.94 3.72
CA PRO A 23 -5.86 -11.77 4.52
C PRO A 23 -7.23 -11.09 4.66
N ILE A 24 -8.29 -11.87 4.49
CA ILE A 24 -9.65 -11.40 4.77
C ILE A 24 -9.74 -11.06 6.25
N GLY A 25 -10.34 -9.92 6.58
CA GLY A 25 -10.56 -9.51 7.95
C GLY A 25 -10.82 -8.02 8.09
N GLU A 26 -11.00 -7.60 9.35
CA GLU A 26 -11.16 -6.20 9.70
C GLU A 26 -9.80 -5.51 9.80
N TRP A 27 -9.64 -4.45 9.01
CA TRP A 27 -8.44 -3.65 8.94
C TRP A 27 -8.72 -2.23 9.46
N LYS A 28 -7.76 -1.67 10.20
CA LYS A 28 -7.83 -0.30 10.72
C LYS A 28 -6.69 0.53 10.17
N VAL A 29 -7.01 1.73 9.69
CA VAL A 29 -6.01 2.75 9.34
C VAL A 29 -5.24 3.12 10.60
N ARG A 30 -3.91 3.04 10.53
CA ARG A 30 -3.01 3.41 11.64
C ARG A 30 -2.27 4.70 11.40
N ARG A 31 -1.88 4.96 10.15
CA ARG A 31 -1.06 6.14 9.80
C ARG A 31 -1.22 6.48 8.33
N ILE A 32 -1.27 7.77 8.04
CA ILE A 32 -1.25 8.31 6.68
C ILE A 32 0.09 9.01 6.48
N THR A 33 0.77 8.74 5.37
CA THR A 33 2.06 9.35 5.02
C THR A 33 1.98 9.91 3.61
N LYS A 34 2.08 11.24 3.49
CA LYS A 34 2.22 11.92 2.20
C LYS A 34 3.68 11.86 1.75
N MET A 35 3.91 11.74 0.44
CA MET A 35 5.24 11.67 -0.17
C MET A 35 6.18 10.69 0.56
N PRO A 36 5.82 9.40 0.67
CA PRO A 36 6.58 8.45 1.47
C PRO A 36 7.93 8.12 0.83
N THR A 37 8.96 7.91 1.65
CA THR A 37 10.11 7.08 1.26
C THR A 37 9.65 5.63 1.23
N PHE A 38 9.96 4.90 0.16
CA PHE A 38 9.60 3.49 0.04
C PHE A 38 10.81 2.58 0.26
N ARG A 39 10.67 1.64 1.19
CA ARG A 39 11.68 0.59 1.40
C ARG A 39 11.36 -0.60 0.49
N TYR A 40 12.01 -0.64 -0.65
CA TYR A 40 11.91 -1.76 -1.59
C TYR A 40 12.76 -2.93 -1.08
N ASP A 41 12.10 -4.04 -0.73
CA ASP A 41 12.72 -5.26 -0.21
C ASP A 41 12.01 -6.47 -0.83
N LYS A 42 12.72 -7.24 -1.65
CA LYS A 42 12.13 -8.35 -2.41
C LYS A 42 11.61 -9.44 -1.49
N GLU A 43 12.29 -9.72 -0.38
CA GLU A 43 11.85 -10.73 0.60
C GLU A 43 10.54 -10.29 1.26
N MET A 44 10.42 -9.00 1.55
CA MET A 44 9.19 -8.46 2.14
C MET A 44 8.03 -8.54 1.15
N LEU A 45 8.27 -8.20 -0.11
CA LEU A 45 7.24 -8.15 -1.15
C LEU A 45 6.77 -9.55 -1.58
N LYS A 46 7.62 -10.57 -1.50
CA LYS A 46 7.29 -11.94 -1.91
C LYS A 46 6.86 -12.84 -0.75
N HIS A 47 7.47 -12.66 0.42
CA HIS A 47 7.36 -13.59 1.54
C HIS A 47 6.90 -12.92 2.85
N GLY A 48 6.71 -11.59 2.86
CA GLY A 48 6.28 -10.85 4.04
C GLY A 48 7.36 -10.75 5.14
N GLN A 49 8.62 -11.04 4.81
CA GLN A 49 9.75 -11.01 5.75
C GLN A 49 10.75 -9.92 5.35
N ARG A 50 11.19 -9.10 6.30
CA ARG A 50 12.21 -8.09 6.00
C ARG A 50 13.59 -8.71 5.94
N SER A 51 14.36 -8.35 4.92
CA SER A 51 15.77 -8.71 4.78
C SER A 51 16.70 -7.52 5.03
N GLY A 52 18.02 -7.79 5.13
CA GLY A 52 19.04 -6.73 5.09
C GLY A 52 19.26 -6.13 3.69
N ASN A 53 18.76 -6.78 2.64
CA ASN A 53 18.97 -6.37 1.25
C ASN A 53 17.78 -5.55 0.73
N PHE A 54 17.89 -4.22 0.84
CA PHE A 54 16.81 -3.31 0.46
C PHE A 54 17.33 -2.00 -0.14
N TYR A 55 16.46 -1.33 -0.88
CA TYR A 55 16.68 0.02 -1.39
C TYR A 55 15.69 0.99 -0.76
N LEU A 56 16.16 2.19 -0.42
CA LEU A 56 15.30 3.29 0.00
C LEU A 56 15.03 4.19 -1.20
N LEU A 57 13.83 4.06 -1.77
CA LEU A 57 13.37 4.90 -2.86
C LEU A 57 12.83 6.21 -2.30
N ARG A 58 13.41 7.33 -2.75
CA ARG A 58 13.00 8.67 -2.34
C ARG A 58 11.57 8.98 -2.81
N PRO A 59 10.88 9.92 -2.14
CA PRO A 59 9.60 10.42 -2.62
C PRO A 59 9.71 10.99 -4.03
N GLY A 60 8.69 10.77 -4.87
CA GLY A 60 8.63 11.33 -6.21
C GLY A 60 7.73 10.55 -7.18
N PRO A 61 7.57 11.03 -8.43
CA PRO A 61 6.64 10.44 -9.40
C PRO A 61 6.91 8.97 -9.75
N ARG A 62 8.16 8.52 -9.58
CA ARG A 62 8.58 7.13 -9.87
C ARG A 62 8.50 6.20 -8.66
N ASN A 63 7.99 6.68 -7.52
CA ASN A 63 7.85 5.85 -6.33
C ASN A 63 6.68 4.87 -6.52
N PRO A 64 6.88 3.54 -6.39
CA PRO A 64 5.84 2.54 -6.66
C PRO A 64 4.65 2.59 -5.70
N VAL A 65 4.79 3.24 -4.55
CA VAL A 65 3.65 3.49 -3.64
C VAL A 65 2.98 4.86 -3.87
N GLY A 66 3.37 5.57 -4.94
CA GLY A 66 2.85 6.87 -5.32
C GLY A 66 3.11 7.96 -4.27
N VAL A 67 2.20 8.94 -4.23
CA VAL A 67 2.30 10.13 -3.37
C VAL A 67 1.68 9.94 -1.98
N MET A 68 1.05 8.79 -1.72
CA MET A 68 0.32 8.52 -0.49
C MET A 68 0.46 7.06 -0.07
N TRP A 69 0.78 6.84 1.21
CA TRP A 69 0.72 5.54 1.86
C TRP A 69 -0.19 5.60 3.09
N ILE A 70 -1.20 4.72 3.14
CA ILE A 70 -2.12 4.55 4.26
C ILE A 70 -1.82 3.19 4.89
N ALA A 71 -1.10 3.21 6.02
CA ALA A 71 -0.72 2.00 6.74
C ALA A 71 -1.93 1.40 7.47
N LEU A 72 -2.10 0.09 7.36
CA LEU A 72 -3.08 -0.68 8.14
C LEU A 72 -2.45 -1.27 9.40
N ASN A 73 -3.26 -1.93 10.23
CA ASN A 73 -2.86 -2.48 11.53
C ASN A 73 -2.00 -3.75 11.48
N LYS A 74 -1.65 -4.29 10.30
CA LYS A 74 -0.60 -5.31 10.13
C LYS A 74 0.60 -4.71 9.41
N LYS A 75 1.78 -5.02 9.92
CA LYS A 75 3.04 -4.55 9.36
C LYS A 75 3.14 -4.94 7.88
N GLY A 76 3.52 -3.98 7.05
CA GLY A 76 3.72 -4.20 5.62
C GLY A 76 2.46 -4.11 4.75
N ILE A 77 1.27 -3.99 5.34
CA ILE A 77 0.02 -3.88 4.59
C ILE A 77 -0.46 -2.42 4.62
N GLY A 78 -0.84 -1.91 3.46
CA GLY A 78 -1.34 -0.56 3.31
C GLY A 78 -2.07 -0.34 1.98
N ILE A 79 -2.85 0.73 1.93
CA ILE A 79 -3.45 1.25 0.70
C ILE A 79 -2.52 2.35 0.18
N HIS A 80 -2.20 2.33 -1.10
CA HIS A 80 -1.25 3.27 -1.67
C HIS A 80 -1.58 3.63 -3.11
N GLY A 81 -0.96 4.72 -3.59
CA GLY A 81 -1.02 5.07 -5.02
C GLY A 81 -0.05 4.23 -5.84
N THR A 82 0.02 4.51 -7.13
CA THR A 82 0.96 3.85 -8.06
C THR A 82 1.73 4.92 -8.83
N ASN A 83 2.92 4.60 -9.32
CA ASN A 83 3.63 5.41 -10.31
C ASN A 83 3.12 5.17 -11.74
N ASP A 84 2.24 4.19 -11.93
CA ASP A 84 1.61 3.85 -13.21
C ASP A 84 0.08 3.75 -13.04
N PRO A 85 -0.65 4.86 -13.19
CA PRO A 85 -2.09 4.89 -12.95
C PRO A 85 -2.93 4.22 -14.04
N GLY A 86 -2.33 3.80 -15.17
CA GLY A 86 -3.04 3.18 -16.31
C GLY A 86 -2.93 1.66 -16.39
N SER A 87 -2.22 1.00 -15.47
CA SER A 87 -1.84 -0.42 -15.57
C SER A 87 -2.93 -1.43 -15.17
N ASN A 88 -4.21 -1.08 -15.29
CA ASN A 88 -5.34 -1.96 -14.93
C ASN A 88 -5.71 -2.92 -16.06
#